data_AF-A0AAU1VM89-F1
#
_entry.id   AF-A0AAU1VM89-F1
#
_cell.length_a   1.000
_cell.length_b   1.000
_cell.length_c   1.000
_cell.angle_alpha   90.00
_cell.angle_beta   90.00
_cell.angle_gamma   90.00
#
_symmetry.space_group_name_H-M   'P 1'
#
loop_
_entity.id
_entity.type
_entity.pdbx_description
1 polymer ?
#
loop_
_entity_poly.entity_id
_entity_poly.type
_entity_poly.pdbx_seq_one_letter_code
_entity_poly.pdbx_strand_id
1 'polypeptide(L)'
;MTVHPSLQTYADAWTHSVESIAELVKPLAEGEWNRRTPCPGWSIRDIVSHVIGMECEQLGDPRPIHTLPRDLYHVQNDHQRYMEMQVDVRRHHTAPEMTSELDYTLIRRMRQLRNESRDPETMVRAPLGAEQTLELALRMRAFDVWVHEQDLRTTLGQPGNLDSPGALIVRDTLLVGLAKVVAKDAGAPPNSAVVFDVHGPLEFLRTVRVDGEGRGSVDGAPSLGPAATLAMDWETYYRLACGRVRAQAVEDLVKIEGDQDLGAEILRHFAVTP
;
A
#
# COMPACT_ATOMS: atom_id res chain seq x y z
N MET A 1 -7.99 20.56 -13.30
CA MET A 1 -6.77 20.01 -13.88
C MET A 1 -5.63 20.68 -13.15
N THR A 2 -4.79 19.90 -12.48
CA THR A 2 -3.60 20.44 -11.80
C THR A 2 -2.62 20.95 -12.85
N VAL A 3 -1.86 21.99 -12.54
CA VAL A 3 -0.84 22.53 -13.45
C VAL A 3 0.44 21.68 -13.50
N HIS A 4 0.52 20.65 -12.67
CA HIS A 4 1.64 19.73 -12.56
C HIS A 4 1.22 18.31 -12.99
N PRO A 5 1.72 17.80 -14.14
CA PRO A 5 1.36 16.48 -14.65
C PRO A 5 1.64 15.33 -13.68
N SER A 6 2.73 15.40 -12.90
CA SER A 6 3.06 14.36 -11.90
C SER A 6 2.00 14.27 -10.80
N LEU A 7 1.53 15.39 -10.27
CA LEU A 7 0.48 15.43 -9.25
C LEU A 7 -0.88 14.94 -9.81
N GLN A 8 -1.16 15.22 -11.08
CA GLN A 8 -2.39 14.75 -11.74
C GLN A 8 -2.45 13.22 -11.78
N THR A 9 -1.34 12.56 -12.11
CA THR A 9 -1.26 11.07 -12.13
C THR A 9 -1.64 10.46 -10.78
N TYR A 10 -1.13 11.00 -9.67
CA TYR A 10 -1.47 10.52 -8.34
C TYR A 10 -2.93 10.84 -7.97
N ALA A 11 -3.42 12.02 -8.34
CA ALA A 11 -4.81 12.41 -8.11
C ALA A 11 -5.80 11.51 -8.86
N ASP A 12 -5.52 11.16 -10.12
CA ASP A 12 -6.36 10.29 -10.94
C ASP A 12 -6.39 8.86 -10.39
N ALA A 13 -5.22 8.34 -10.00
CA ALA A 13 -5.12 7.02 -9.39
C ALA A 13 -5.82 6.92 -8.03
N TRP A 14 -5.65 7.95 -7.20
CA TRP A 14 -6.39 8.06 -5.94
C TRP A 14 -7.90 8.12 -6.22
N THR A 15 -8.35 8.95 -7.17
CA THR A 15 -9.78 9.13 -7.52
C THR A 15 -10.41 7.81 -7.95
N HIS A 16 -9.77 7.11 -8.89
CA HIS A 16 -10.22 5.80 -9.35
C HIS A 16 -10.40 4.80 -8.19
N SER A 17 -9.44 4.77 -7.27
CA SER A 17 -9.44 3.81 -6.17
C SER A 17 -10.49 4.16 -5.10
N VAL A 18 -10.64 5.43 -4.73
CA VAL A 18 -11.67 5.83 -3.74
C VAL A 18 -13.09 5.69 -4.28
N GLU A 19 -13.33 5.96 -5.57
CA GLU A 19 -14.63 5.73 -6.20
C GLU A 19 -14.97 4.24 -6.21
N SER A 20 -13.99 3.38 -6.55
CA SER A 20 -14.14 1.93 -6.45
C SER A 20 -14.46 1.47 -5.02
N ILE A 21 -13.80 2.03 -3.99
CA ILE A 21 -14.12 1.74 -2.58
C ILE A 21 -15.57 2.13 -2.26
N ALA A 22 -15.99 3.34 -2.64
CA ALA A 22 -17.35 3.81 -2.39
C ALA A 22 -18.41 2.91 -3.04
N GLU A 23 -18.18 2.46 -4.27
CA GLU A 23 -19.05 1.51 -4.98
C GLU A 23 -19.11 0.14 -4.30
N LEU A 24 -17.96 -0.37 -3.81
CA LEU A 24 -17.88 -1.67 -3.14
C LEU A 24 -18.65 -1.68 -1.81
N VAL A 25 -18.61 -0.59 -1.04
CA VAL A 25 -19.19 -0.56 0.32
C VAL A 25 -20.64 -0.10 0.36
N LYS A 26 -21.09 0.64 -0.65
CA LYS A 26 -22.48 1.15 -0.76
C LYS A 26 -23.57 0.08 -0.64
N PRO A 27 -23.47 -1.12 -1.25
CA PRO A 27 -24.52 -2.13 -1.15
C PRO A 27 -24.43 -3.01 0.11
N LEU A 28 -23.40 -2.85 0.95
CA LEU A 28 -23.15 -3.75 2.07
C LEU A 28 -24.19 -3.61 3.17
N ALA A 29 -24.70 -4.75 3.64
CA ALA A 29 -25.53 -4.79 4.84
C ALA A 29 -24.69 -4.57 6.11
N GLU A 30 -25.30 -4.06 7.18
CA GLU A 30 -24.62 -3.70 8.44
C GLU A 30 -23.68 -4.81 8.97
N GLY A 31 -24.12 -6.06 8.93
CA GLY A 31 -23.33 -7.20 9.43
C GLY A 31 -22.04 -7.47 8.63
N GLU A 32 -21.97 -7.05 7.37
CA GLU A 32 -20.81 -7.28 6.50
C GLU A 32 -19.63 -6.35 6.83
N TRP A 33 -19.92 -5.16 7.37
CA TRP A 33 -18.90 -4.15 7.73
C TRP A 33 -17.88 -4.66 8.75
N ASN A 34 -18.24 -5.68 9.53
CA ASN A 34 -17.38 -6.26 10.56
C ASN A 34 -16.57 -7.48 10.07
N ARG A 35 -16.64 -7.83 8.76
CA ARG A 35 -15.81 -8.90 8.18
C ARG A 35 -14.33 -8.52 8.28
N ARG A 36 -13.50 -9.48 8.70
CA ARG A 36 -12.04 -9.31 8.80
C ARG A 36 -11.42 -9.22 7.40
N THR A 37 -10.46 -8.33 7.24
CA THR A 37 -9.75 -8.12 5.97
C THR A 37 -8.35 -8.73 6.00
N PRO A 38 -7.65 -8.79 4.84
CA PRO A 38 -6.23 -9.14 4.81
C PRO A 38 -5.33 -8.17 5.60
N CYS A 39 -5.79 -6.93 5.83
CA CYS A 39 -5.09 -5.98 6.70
C CYS A 39 -5.22 -6.43 8.18
N PRO A 40 -4.12 -6.76 8.87
CA PRO A 40 -4.18 -7.36 10.20
C PRO A 40 -4.92 -6.49 11.22
N GLY A 41 -5.93 -7.06 11.86
CA GLY A 41 -6.71 -6.39 12.92
C GLY A 41 -7.83 -5.48 12.40
N TRP A 42 -7.93 -5.26 11.09
CA TRP A 42 -8.91 -4.36 10.50
C TRP A 42 -10.04 -5.11 9.79
N SER A 43 -11.26 -4.69 10.09
CA SER A 43 -12.48 -5.02 9.37
C SER A 43 -12.70 -4.12 8.15
N ILE A 44 -13.74 -4.40 7.35
CA ILE A 44 -14.17 -3.50 6.27
C ILE A 44 -14.41 -2.08 6.81
N ARG A 45 -15.08 -1.97 7.97
CA ARG A 45 -15.30 -0.68 8.63
C ARG A 45 -13.99 0.02 8.91
N ASP A 46 -13.03 -0.68 9.49
CA ASP A 46 -11.73 -0.11 9.86
C ASP A 46 -10.96 0.41 8.65
N ILE A 47 -10.98 -0.31 7.52
CA ILE A 47 -10.39 0.14 6.25
C ILE A 47 -11.02 1.45 5.78
N VAL A 48 -12.35 1.52 5.75
CA VAL A 48 -13.07 2.73 5.33
C VAL A 48 -12.80 3.87 6.30
N SER A 49 -12.76 3.60 7.61
CA SER A 49 -12.42 4.58 8.65
C SER A 49 -11.02 5.16 8.47
N HIS A 50 -10.03 4.32 8.13
CA HIS A 50 -8.67 4.76 7.83
C HIS A 50 -8.63 5.67 6.60
N VAL A 51 -9.30 5.28 5.51
CA VAL A 51 -9.39 6.12 4.30
C VAL A 51 -9.99 7.48 4.65
N ILE A 52 -11.16 7.52 5.31
CA ILE A 52 -11.79 8.77 5.73
C ILE A 52 -10.83 9.61 6.59
N GLY A 53 -10.26 9.01 7.63
CA GLY A 53 -9.40 9.71 8.60
C GLY A 53 -8.17 10.34 7.95
N MET A 54 -7.50 9.59 7.08
CA MET A 54 -6.35 10.10 6.34
C MET A 54 -6.74 11.21 5.38
N GLU A 55 -7.87 11.08 4.67
CA GLU A 55 -8.34 12.12 3.77
C GLU A 55 -8.78 13.41 4.49
N CYS A 56 -9.36 13.29 5.68
CA CYS A 56 -9.62 14.41 6.60
C CYS A 56 -8.32 15.13 7.02
N GLU A 57 -7.29 14.39 7.42
CA GLU A 57 -6.00 15.00 7.77
C GLU A 57 -5.37 15.73 6.59
N GLN A 58 -5.45 15.10 5.42
CA GLN A 58 -5.01 15.72 4.18
C GLN A 58 -5.83 17.00 3.92
N LEU A 59 -7.13 17.03 4.22
CA LEU A 59 -7.97 18.25 4.12
C LEU A 59 -7.58 19.36 5.11
N GLY A 60 -6.72 19.05 6.10
CA GLY A 60 -6.37 19.94 7.20
C GLY A 60 -7.39 19.90 8.34
N ASP A 61 -8.30 18.92 8.36
CA ASP A 61 -9.25 18.76 9.45
C ASP A 61 -8.52 18.39 10.75
N PRO A 62 -9.01 18.84 11.91
CA PRO A 62 -8.42 18.45 13.18
C PRO A 62 -8.54 16.94 13.40
N ARG A 63 -7.47 16.32 13.90
CA ARG A 63 -7.52 14.92 14.32
C ARG A 63 -8.47 14.76 15.51
N PRO A 64 -9.20 13.63 15.61
CA PRO A 64 -10.02 13.33 16.76
C PRO A 64 -9.23 13.35 18.08
N ILE A 65 -9.85 13.84 19.14
CA ILE A 65 -9.33 13.66 20.51
C ILE A 65 -9.90 12.35 21.02
N HIS A 66 -9.13 11.27 20.88
CA HIS A 66 -9.59 9.92 21.21
C HIS A 66 -8.50 9.10 21.91
N THR A 67 -8.89 8.33 22.92
CA THR A 67 -7.97 7.43 23.65
C THR A 67 -8.20 6.01 23.21
N LEU A 68 -7.19 5.40 22.61
CA LEU A 68 -7.25 4.01 22.17
C LEU A 68 -7.36 3.02 23.35
N PRO A 69 -8.13 1.94 23.20
CA PRO A 69 -8.09 0.78 24.09
C PRO A 69 -6.66 0.25 24.27
N ARG A 70 -6.38 -0.36 25.43
CA ARG A 70 -5.04 -0.86 25.78
C ARG A 70 -4.76 -2.26 25.24
N ASP A 71 -5.78 -2.98 24.80
CA ASP A 71 -5.80 -4.39 24.43
C ASP A 71 -5.79 -4.62 22.91
N LEU A 72 -5.41 -3.61 22.12
CA LEU A 72 -5.27 -3.74 20.67
C LEU A 72 -3.95 -4.43 20.31
N TYR A 73 -3.99 -5.77 20.23
CA TYR A 73 -2.80 -6.60 19.96
C TYR A 73 -2.12 -6.34 18.60
N HIS A 74 -2.80 -5.75 17.63
CA HIS A 74 -2.18 -5.40 16.33
C HIS A 74 -1.45 -4.06 16.36
N VAL A 75 -1.60 -3.26 17.43
CA VAL A 75 -0.93 -1.97 17.60
C VAL A 75 0.36 -2.17 18.39
N GLN A 76 1.48 -2.24 17.69
CA GLN A 76 2.80 -2.57 18.22
C GLN A 76 3.78 -1.40 18.24
N ASN A 77 3.46 -0.30 17.57
CA ASN A 77 4.33 0.87 17.48
C ASN A 77 3.53 2.18 17.37
N ASP A 78 4.23 3.31 17.49
CA ASP A 78 3.61 4.65 17.46
C ASP A 78 2.97 4.99 16.12
N HIS A 79 3.50 4.47 15.01
CA HIS A 79 2.91 4.67 13.68
C HIS A 79 1.55 3.97 13.58
N GLN A 80 1.46 2.71 14.01
CA GLN A 80 0.20 1.97 14.07
C GLN A 80 -0.78 2.63 15.05
N ARG A 81 -0.29 3.13 16.19
CA ARG A 81 -1.12 3.89 17.14
C ARG A 81 -1.66 5.18 16.52
N TYR A 82 -0.87 5.86 15.70
CA TYR A 82 -1.27 7.06 14.96
C TYR A 82 -2.37 6.74 13.95
N MET A 83 -2.27 5.64 13.21
CA MET A 83 -3.31 5.22 12.25
C MET A 83 -4.58 4.75 12.96
N GLU A 84 -4.43 3.90 13.97
CA GLU A 84 -5.54 3.27 14.69
C GLU A 84 -6.50 4.29 15.33
N MET A 85 -6.02 5.46 15.73
CA MET A 85 -6.87 6.47 16.37
C MET A 85 -8.03 6.94 15.47
N GLN A 86 -7.78 7.12 14.17
CA GLN A 86 -8.81 7.51 13.20
C GLN A 86 -9.76 6.35 12.83
N VAL A 87 -9.28 5.13 13.04
CA VAL A 87 -10.04 3.89 12.84
C VAL A 87 -10.99 3.65 14.00
N ASP A 88 -10.45 3.60 15.23
CA ASP A 88 -11.19 3.22 16.43
C ASP A 88 -12.34 4.17 16.73
N VAL A 89 -12.15 5.48 16.48
CA VAL A 89 -13.20 6.49 16.68
C VAL A 89 -14.45 6.22 15.84
N ARG A 90 -14.37 5.47 14.73
CA ARG A 90 -15.49 5.18 13.84
C ARG A 90 -16.06 3.77 13.99
N ARG A 91 -15.51 2.93 14.89
CA ARG A 91 -16.00 1.56 15.11
C ARG A 91 -17.45 1.46 15.58
N HIS A 92 -17.96 2.54 16.18
CA HIS A 92 -19.33 2.63 16.67
C HIS A 92 -20.32 3.21 15.64
N HIS A 93 -19.84 3.69 14.50
CA HIS A 93 -20.71 4.20 13.43
C HIS A 93 -21.46 3.04 12.77
N THR A 94 -22.65 3.31 12.27
CA THR A 94 -23.47 2.43 11.43
C THR A 94 -23.02 2.48 9.97
N ALA A 95 -23.45 1.51 9.15
CA ALA A 95 -23.17 1.51 7.71
C ALA A 95 -23.62 2.80 6.99
N PRO A 96 -24.84 3.34 7.22
CA PRO A 96 -25.24 4.61 6.61
C PRO A 96 -24.39 5.81 7.04
N GLU A 97 -23.95 5.87 8.30
CA GLU A 97 -23.05 6.91 8.79
C GLU A 97 -21.69 6.83 8.10
N MET A 98 -21.14 5.62 8.00
CA MET A 98 -19.86 5.38 7.31
C MET A 98 -19.92 5.78 5.83
N THR A 99 -20.94 5.36 5.09
CA THR A 99 -21.07 5.72 3.67
C THR A 99 -21.29 7.22 3.48
N SER A 100 -22.10 7.86 4.34
CA SER A 100 -22.35 9.30 4.24
C SER A 100 -21.11 10.13 4.54
N GLU A 101 -20.32 9.72 5.54
CA GLU A 101 -19.05 10.37 5.88
C GLU A 101 -17.99 10.17 4.78
N LEU A 102 -17.90 8.97 4.22
CA LEU A 102 -17.04 8.68 3.07
C LEU A 102 -17.39 9.59 1.90
N ASP A 103 -18.65 9.59 1.44
CA ASP A 103 -19.10 10.42 0.31
C ASP A 103 -18.78 11.90 0.52
N TYR A 104 -19.08 12.42 1.72
CA TYR A 104 -18.79 13.82 2.06
C TYR A 104 -17.29 14.14 1.99
N THR A 105 -16.46 13.24 2.51
CA THR A 105 -15.00 13.38 2.54
C THR A 105 -14.43 13.34 1.12
N LEU A 106 -14.88 12.39 0.29
CA LEU A 106 -14.43 12.25 -1.09
C LEU A 106 -14.78 13.47 -1.95
N ILE A 107 -15.99 14.02 -1.80
CA ILE A 107 -16.40 15.25 -2.50
C ILE A 107 -15.45 16.41 -2.17
N ARG A 108 -15.16 16.60 -0.87
CA ARG A 108 -14.22 17.65 -0.42
C ARG A 108 -12.83 17.39 -0.98
N ARG A 109 -12.38 16.13 -0.96
CA ARG A 109 -11.04 15.78 -1.42
C ARG A 109 -10.83 15.90 -2.92
N MET A 110 -11.77 15.43 -3.73
CA MET A 110 -11.75 15.65 -5.17
C MET A 110 -11.72 17.15 -5.51
N ARG A 111 -12.50 17.98 -4.81
CA ARG A 111 -12.45 19.44 -5.00
C ARG A 111 -11.08 20.01 -4.65
N GLN A 112 -10.45 19.55 -3.57
CA GLN A 112 -9.12 20.01 -3.17
C GLN A 112 -8.08 19.65 -4.22
N LEU A 113 -8.03 18.37 -4.65
CA LEU A 113 -7.08 17.88 -5.66
C LEU A 113 -7.26 18.57 -7.01
N ARG A 114 -8.52 18.77 -7.46
CA ARG A 114 -8.80 19.46 -8.73
C ARG A 114 -8.28 20.91 -8.76
N ASN A 115 -8.21 21.54 -7.59
CA ASN A 115 -7.76 22.92 -7.40
C ASN A 115 -6.31 22.99 -6.88
N GLU A 116 -5.59 21.88 -6.85
CA GLU A 116 -4.20 21.87 -6.39
C GLU A 116 -3.31 22.64 -7.37
N SER A 117 -2.63 23.66 -6.86
CA SER A 117 -1.80 24.58 -7.63
C SER A 117 -0.41 24.79 -7.02
N ARG A 118 -0.12 24.13 -5.89
CA ARG A 118 1.18 24.18 -5.24
C ARG A 118 2.18 23.34 -6.03
N ASP A 119 3.45 23.74 -5.91
CA ASP A 119 4.57 23.03 -6.52
C ASP A 119 4.74 21.62 -5.91
N PRO A 120 5.10 20.58 -6.68
CA PRO A 120 5.36 19.24 -6.16
C PRO A 120 6.32 19.18 -4.96
N GLU A 121 7.30 20.09 -4.91
CA GLU A 121 8.30 20.18 -3.83
C GLU A 121 7.80 20.92 -2.59
N THR A 122 6.56 21.42 -2.61
CA THR A 122 5.98 22.12 -1.45
C THR A 122 5.95 21.18 -0.25
N MET A 123 6.56 21.59 0.86
CA MET A 123 6.54 20.82 2.10
C MET A 123 5.15 20.83 2.73
N VAL A 124 4.67 19.65 3.10
CA VAL A 124 3.39 19.42 3.77
C VAL A 124 3.58 18.51 4.97
N ARG A 125 2.64 18.58 5.91
CA ARG A 125 2.65 17.73 7.10
C ARG A 125 2.47 16.26 6.72
N ALA A 126 3.26 15.41 7.35
CA ALA A 126 3.20 13.95 7.28
C ALA A 126 2.72 13.36 8.62
N PRO A 127 2.36 12.07 8.66
CA PRO A 127 2.08 11.36 9.91
C PRO A 127 3.14 11.57 10.99
N LEU A 128 2.74 11.48 12.26
CA LEU A 128 3.61 11.69 13.42
C LEU A 128 4.27 13.08 13.50
N GLY A 129 3.74 14.08 12.76
CA GLY A 129 4.27 15.45 12.78
C GLY A 129 5.56 15.63 11.98
N ALA A 130 5.94 14.65 11.16
CA ALA A 130 7.00 14.82 10.17
C ALA A 130 6.55 15.75 9.04
N GLU A 131 7.47 16.05 8.12
CA GLU A 131 7.19 16.79 6.89
C GLU A 131 7.67 15.98 5.67
N GLN A 132 6.97 16.16 4.54
CA GLN A 132 7.31 15.54 3.26
C GLN A 132 6.92 16.46 2.11
N THR A 133 7.42 16.19 0.90
CA THR A 133 6.97 16.91 -0.30
C THR A 133 5.51 16.57 -0.62
N LEU A 134 4.79 17.51 -1.23
CA LEU A 134 3.43 17.30 -1.71
C LEU A 134 3.37 16.12 -2.68
N GLU A 135 4.37 15.96 -3.54
CA GLU A 135 4.46 14.82 -4.45
C GLU A 135 4.50 13.49 -3.70
N LEU A 136 5.38 13.37 -2.70
CA LEU A 136 5.47 12.15 -1.90
C LEU A 136 4.15 11.91 -1.15
N ALA A 137 3.51 12.95 -0.62
CA ALA A 137 2.22 12.83 0.04
C ALA A 137 1.15 12.23 -0.89
N LEU A 138 0.97 12.78 -2.09
CA LEU A 138 -0.05 12.30 -3.03
C LEU A 138 0.28 10.90 -3.56
N ARG A 139 1.55 10.61 -3.86
CA ARG A 139 2.00 9.27 -4.24
C ARG A 139 1.64 8.23 -3.18
N MET A 140 1.96 8.51 -1.91
CA MET A 140 1.67 7.59 -0.82
C MET A 140 0.16 7.45 -0.55
N ARG A 141 -0.65 8.48 -0.79
CA ARG A 141 -2.12 8.36 -0.72
C ARG A 141 -2.67 7.48 -1.83
N ALA A 142 -2.22 7.65 -3.08
CA ALA A 142 -2.62 6.80 -4.18
C ALA A 142 -2.24 5.32 -3.94
N PHE A 143 -1.03 5.09 -3.41
CA PHE A 143 -0.57 3.77 -2.97
C PHE A 143 -1.49 3.15 -1.92
N ASP A 144 -1.69 3.87 -0.81
CA ASP A 144 -2.39 3.37 0.38
C ASP A 144 -3.86 3.03 0.07
N VAL A 145 -4.55 3.93 -0.63
CA VAL A 145 -5.95 3.72 -1.01
C VAL A 145 -6.10 2.54 -1.97
N TRP A 146 -5.21 2.39 -2.96
CA TRP A 146 -5.30 1.26 -3.89
C TRP A 146 -5.09 -0.09 -3.18
N VAL A 147 -4.14 -0.18 -2.26
CA VAL A 147 -3.91 -1.40 -1.47
C VAL A 147 -5.15 -1.74 -0.64
N HIS A 148 -5.76 -0.73 -0.01
CA HIS A 148 -6.97 -0.91 0.78
C HIS A 148 -8.22 -1.21 -0.06
N GLU A 149 -8.29 -0.73 -1.30
CA GLU A 149 -9.28 -1.17 -2.27
C GLU A 149 -9.14 -2.69 -2.52
N GLN A 150 -7.91 -3.20 -2.68
CA GLN A 150 -7.69 -4.64 -2.86
C GLN A 150 -8.00 -5.45 -1.60
N ASP A 151 -7.72 -4.91 -0.41
CA ASP A 151 -8.10 -5.52 0.87
C ASP A 151 -9.64 -5.73 0.93
N LEU A 152 -10.42 -4.75 0.48
CA LEU A 152 -11.87 -4.84 0.39
C LEU A 152 -12.35 -5.82 -0.68
N ARG A 153 -11.79 -5.76 -1.89
CA ARG A 153 -12.14 -6.67 -2.99
C ARG A 153 -11.91 -8.12 -2.62
N THR A 154 -10.76 -8.41 -2.01
CA THR A 154 -10.42 -9.75 -1.48
C THR A 154 -11.46 -10.21 -0.47
N THR A 155 -11.83 -9.35 0.49
CA THR A 155 -12.79 -9.68 1.55
C THR A 155 -14.21 -9.92 1.01
N LEU A 156 -14.58 -9.21 -0.06
CA LEU A 156 -15.90 -9.27 -0.70
C LEU A 156 -15.98 -10.29 -1.85
N GLY A 157 -14.88 -10.98 -2.17
CA GLY A 157 -14.81 -11.91 -3.30
C GLY A 157 -15.01 -11.24 -4.66
N GLN A 158 -14.63 -9.95 -4.78
CA GLN A 158 -14.74 -9.18 -6.02
C GLN A 158 -13.41 -9.23 -6.81
N PRO A 159 -13.45 -9.21 -8.15
CA PRO A 159 -12.24 -9.11 -8.96
C PRO A 159 -11.40 -7.87 -8.60
N GLY A 160 -10.08 -8.03 -8.61
CA GLY A 160 -9.10 -6.96 -8.39
C GLY A 160 -9.01 -5.98 -9.56
N ASN A 161 -8.69 -4.72 -9.27
CA ASN A 161 -8.35 -3.71 -10.26
C ASN A 161 -6.82 -3.69 -10.49
N LEU A 162 -6.29 -4.83 -10.91
CA LEU A 162 -4.87 -5.16 -10.79
C LEU A 162 -3.95 -4.43 -11.78
N ASP A 163 -4.50 -3.81 -12.82
CA ASP A 163 -3.80 -3.01 -13.84
C ASP A 163 -4.26 -1.54 -13.86
N SER A 164 -5.01 -1.11 -12.83
CA SER A 164 -5.53 0.26 -12.75
C SER A 164 -4.40 1.29 -12.55
N PRO A 165 -4.67 2.60 -12.72
CA PRO A 165 -3.65 3.62 -12.52
C PRO A 165 -2.96 3.57 -11.14
N GLY A 166 -3.69 3.16 -10.09
CA GLY A 166 -3.13 2.93 -8.75
C GLY A 166 -2.13 1.77 -8.72
N ALA A 167 -2.37 0.69 -9.47
CA ALA A 167 -1.48 -0.46 -9.54
C ALA A 167 -0.08 -0.08 -10.05
N LEU A 168 0.00 0.82 -11.04
CA LEU A 168 1.27 1.32 -11.58
C LEU A 168 2.09 2.05 -10.51
N ILE A 169 1.44 2.92 -9.73
CA ILE A 169 2.07 3.66 -8.64
C ILE A 169 2.51 2.71 -7.53
N VAL A 170 1.68 1.70 -7.22
CA VAL A 170 1.99 0.70 -6.21
C VAL A 170 3.19 -0.13 -6.61
N ARG A 171 3.26 -0.62 -7.85
CA ARG A 171 4.45 -1.28 -8.40
C ARG A 171 5.69 -0.43 -8.18
N ASP A 172 5.68 0.81 -8.67
CA ASP A 172 6.88 1.67 -8.64
C ASP A 172 7.29 2.01 -7.19
N THR A 173 6.33 2.17 -6.29
CA THR A 173 6.58 2.40 -4.86
C THR A 173 7.20 1.18 -4.18
N LEU A 174 6.68 -0.03 -4.44
CA LEU A 174 7.21 -1.27 -3.87
C LEU A 174 8.62 -1.59 -4.38
N LEU A 175 8.90 -1.29 -5.65
CA LEU A 175 10.21 -1.51 -6.25
C LEU A 175 11.34 -0.74 -5.53
N VAL A 176 11.05 0.43 -4.95
CA VAL A 176 12.03 1.21 -4.18
C VAL A 176 12.52 0.45 -2.94
N GLY A 177 11.67 -0.38 -2.33
CA GLY A 177 11.99 -1.16 -1.14
C GLY A 177 12.88 -2.38 -1.42
N LEU A 178 12.88 -2.91 -2.65
CA LEU A 178 13.54 -4.17 -2.99
C LEU A 178 15.04 -4.18 -2.71
N ALA A 179 15.75 -3.09 -3.01
CA ALA A 179 17.19 -3.01 -2.75
C ALA A 179 17.52 -3.22 -1.27
N LYS A 180 16.72 -2.63 -0.38
CA LYS A 180 16.88 -2.82 1.06
C LYS A 180 16.55 -4.25 1.47
N VAL A 181 15.42 -4.79 1.00
CA VAL A 181 15.00 -6.16 1.34
C VAL A 181 16.07 -7.18 0.96
N VAL A 182 16.57 -7.12 -0.27
CA VAL A 182 17.53 -8.11 -0.77
C VAL A 182 18.93 -7.91 -0.19
N ALA A 183 19.47 -6.68 -0.25
CA ALA A 183 20.87 -6.46 0.13
C ALA A 183 21.07 -6.37 1.65
N LYS A 184 20.15 -5.71 2.35
CA LYS A 184 20.28 -5.44 3.79
C LYS A 184 19.56 -6.47 4.64
N ASP A 185 18.27 -6.69 4.38
CA ASP A 185 17.43 -7.45 5.30
C ASP A 185 17.60 -8.97 5.11
N ALA A 186 17.70 -9.43 3.87
CA ALA A 186 17.98 -10.82 3.51
C ALA A 186 19.48 -11.16 3.38
N GLY A 187 20.34 -10.14 3.32
CA GLY A 187 21.80 -10.32 3.33
C GLY A 187 22.37 -11.01 2.08
N ALA A 188 21.83 -10.72 0.89
CA ALA A 188 22.36 -11.24 -0.36
C ALA A 188 23.88 -10.99 -0.49
N PRO A 189 24.69 -11.96 -0.97
CA PRO A 189 26.14 -11.83 -1.01
C PRO A 189 26.63 -10.63 -1.84
N PRO A 190 27.76 -9.99 -1.49
CA PRO A 190 28.39 -8.99 -2.36
C PRO A 190 28.70 -9.53 -3.76
N ASN A 191 28.60 -8.68 -4.77
CA ASN A 191 28.75 -9.03 -6.19
C ASN A 191 27.74 -10.08 -6.69
N SER A 192 26.52 -10.07 -6.14
CA SER A 192 25.43 -10.93 -6.58
C SER A 192 24.30 -10.14 -7.24
N ALA A 193 23.37 -10.88 -7.85
CA ALA A 193 22.14 -10.33 -8.39
C ALA A 193 20.97 -11.25 -8.06
N VAL A 194 19.81 -10.67 -7.75
CA VAL A 194 18.54 -11.40 -7.58
C VAL A 194 17.54 -10.85 -8.58
N VAL A 195 16.82 -11.73 -9.27
CA VAL A 195 15.81 -11.36 -10.26
C VAL A 195 14.41 -11.58 -9.70
N PHE A 196 13.53 -10.61 -9.91
CA PHE A 196 12.09 -10.73 -9.72
C PHE A 196 11.43 -10.75 -11.09
N ASP A 197 10.77 -11.86 -11.40
CA ASP A 197 10.01 -12.06 -12.63
C ASP A 197 8.51 -12.09 -12.30
N VAL A 198 7.85 -10.96 -12.51
CA VAL A 198 6.45 -10.76 -12.12
C VAL A 198 5.58 -10.72 -13.36
N HIS A 199 4.55 -11.58 -13.40
CA HIS A 199 3.65 -11.76 -14.53
C HIS A 199 2.19 -11.43 -14.16
N GLY A 200 1.30 -11.47 -15.15
CA GLY A 200 -0.13 -11.21 -14.96
C GLY A 200 -0.54 -9.82 -15.48
N PRO A 201 -1.60 -9.19 -14.92
CA PRO A 201 -2.13 -7.92 -15.41
C PRO A 201 -1.12 -6.77 -15.42
N LEU A 202 -0.12 -6.81 -14.54
CA LEU A 202 0.98 -5.87 -14.51
C LEU A 202 2.32 -6.61 -14.45
N GLU A 203 2.91 -6.83 -15.62
CA GLU A 203 4.17 -7.55 -15.76
C GLU A 203 5.40 -6.65 -15.59
N PHE A 204 6.45 -7.19 -14.98
CA PHE A 204 7.77 -6.58 -14.96
C PHE A 204 8.85 -7.59 -14.58
N LEU A 205 10.04 -7.37 -15.13
CA LEU A 205 11.27 -8.01 -14.70
C LEU A 205 12.17 -6.95 -14.05
N ARG A 206 12.65 -7.21 -12.83
CA ARG A 206 13.58 -6.32 -12.12
C ARG A 206 14.71 -7.12 -11.50
N THR A 207 15.91 -6.59 -11.64
CA THR A 207 17.12 -7.16 -11.04
C THR A 207 17.56 -6.27 -9.89
N VAL A 208 17.71 -6.86 -8.71
CA VAL A 208 18.43 -6.23 -7.60
C VAL A 208 19.89 -6.64 -7.67
N ARG A 209 20.80 -5.68 -7.78
CA ARG A 209 22.26 -5.91 -7.82
C ARG A 209 22.88 -5.48 -6.50
N VAL A 210 23.74 -6.33 -5.95
CA VAL A 210 24.50 -6.05 -4.74
C VAL A 210 25.96 -5.82 -5.13
N ASP A 211 26.45 -4.60 -4.90
CA ASP A 211 27.84 -4.25 -5.20
C ASP A 211 28.84 -4.93 -4.24
N GLY A 212 30.14 -4.75 -4.49
CA GLY A 212 31.20 -5.32 -3.65
C GLY A 212 31.24 -4.79 -2.21
N GLU A 213 30.56 -3.66 -1.94
CA GLU A 213 30.40 -3.07 -0.61
C GLU A 213 29.09 -3.53 0.08
N GLY A 214 28.30 -4.39 -0.57
CA GLY A 214 27.04 -4.89 -0.05
C GLY A 214 25.85 -3.95 -0.26
N ARG A 215 25.96 -2.92 -1.10
CA ARG A 215 24.85 -1.99 -1.38
C ARG A 215 23.99 -2.49 -2.52
N GLY A 216 22.69 -2.47 -2.31
CA GLY A 216 21.68 -2.83 -3.31
C GLY A 216 21.30 -1.68 -4.25
N SER A 217 21.09 -1.99 -5.52
CA SER A 217 20.41 -1.13 -6.50
C SER A 217 19.41 -1.94 -7.32
N VAL A 218 18.38 -1.29 -7.87
CA VAL A 218 17.37 -1.94 -8.71
C VAL A 218 17.50 -1.42 -10.14
N ASP A 219 17.56 -2.32 -11.11
CA ASP A 219 17.48 -1.98 -12.53
C ASP A 219 16.59 -2.96 -13.32
N GLY A 220 16.29 -2.60 -14.57
CA GLY A 220 15.49 -3.43 -15.49
C GLY A 220 16.32 -4.32 -16.40
N ALA A 221 17.65 -4.34 -16.26
CA ALA A 221 18.49 -5.16 -17.12
C ALA A 221 18.51 -6.60 -16.58
N PRO A 222 18.28 -7.61 -17.43
CA PRO A 222 18.33 -9.00 -16.98
C PRO A 222 19.73 -9.37 -16.48
N SER A 223 19.79 -10.29 -15.51
CA SER A 223 21.04 -10.94 -15.12
C SER A 223 21.13 -12.31 -15.78
N LEU A 224 22.28 -12.63 -16.39
CA LEU A 224 22.51 -13.93 -17.03
C LEU A 224 22.93 -15.03 -16.04
N GLY A 225 23.26 -14.65 -14.79
CA GLY A 225 23.61 -15.58 -13.72
C GLY A 225 23.21 -15.02 -12.36
N PRO A 226 21.90 -14.83 -12.11
CA PRO A 226 21.44 -14.41 -10.79
C PRO A 226 21.72 -15.50 -9.76
N ALA A 227 21.98 -15.09 -8.52
CA ALA A 227 22.09 -15.99 -7.39
C ALA A 227 20.73 -16.67 -7.12
N ALA A 228 19.64 -15.92 -7.25
CA ALA A 228 18.28 -16.43 -7.18
C ALA A 228 17.35 -15.66 -8.13
N THR A 229 16.33 -16.34 -8.64
CA THR A 229 15.19 -15.76 -9.36
C THR A 229 13.91 -16.11 -8.64
N LEU A 230 13.10 -15.11 -8.29
CA LEU A 230 11.76 -15.29 -7.72
C LEU A 230 10.74 -14.95 -8.80
N ALA A 231 9.92 -15.94 -9.20
CA ALA A 231 8.83 -15.77 -10.15
C ALA A 231 7.48 -15.94 -9.46
N MET A 232 6.57 -14.98 -9.65
CA MET A 232 5.23 -14.97 -9.06
C MET A 232 4.30 -14.04 -9.84
N ASP A 233 2.99 -14.15 -9.67
CA ASP A 233 2.05 -13.23 -10.30
C ASP A 233 1.98 -11.89 -9.53
N TRP A 234 1.48 -10.84 -10.19
CA TRP A 234 1.37 -9.50 -9.61
C TRP A 234 0.53 -9.46 -8.33
N GLU A 235 -0.55 -10.25 -8.24
CA GLU A 235 -1.37 -10.28 -7.04
C GLU A 235 -0.60 -10.84 -5.84
N THR A 236 0.09 -11.97 -6.05
CA THR A 236 0.97 -12.56 -5.05
C THR A 236 2.08 -11.59 -4.64
N TYR A 237 2.70 -10.91 -5.60
CA TYR A 237 3.76 -9.93 -5.33
C TYR A 237 3.31 -8.82 -4.40
N TYR A 238 2.23 -8.08 -4.72
CA TYR A 238 1.84 -6.96 -3.88
C TYR A 238 1.30 -7.42 -2.53
N ARG A 239 0.63 -8.58 -2.47
CA ARG A 239 0.11 -9.12 -1.20
C ARG A 239 1.24 -9.48 -0.25
N LEU A 240 2.33 -10.07 -0.75
CA LEU A 240 3.52 -10.34 0.06
C LEU A 240 4.22 -9.02 0.46
N ALA A 241 4.44 -8.12 -0.51
CA ALA A 241 5.16 -6.87 -0.29
C ALA A 241 4.43 -5.89 0.66
N CYS A 242 3.10 -5.96 0.69
CA CYS A 242 2.26 -5.22 1.63
C CYS A 242 1.94 -6.02 2.91
N GLY A 243 2.49 -7.22 3.10
CA GLY A 243 2.27 -8.03 4.32
C GLY A 243 0.83 -8.55 4.51
N ARG A 244 0.04 -8.63 3.43
CA ARG A 244 -1.35 -9.15 3.43
C ARG A 244 -1.41 -10.68 3.42
N VAL A 245 -0.31 -11.33 3.07
CA VAL A 245 -0.17 -12.78 3.10
C VAL A 245 1.23 -13.17 3.57
N ARG A 246 1.35 -14.32 4.23
CA ARG A 246 2.65 -14.89 4.59
C ARG A 246 3.18 -15.72 3.42
N ALA A 247 4.49 -15.73 3.24
CA ALA A 247 5.16 -16.52 2.19
C ALA A 247 4.72 -17.99 2.17
N GLN A 248 4.61 -18.62 3.35
CA GLN A 248 4.20 -20.03 3.48
C GLN A 248 2.78 -20.29 2.95
N ALA A 249 1.89 -19.29 3.00
CA ALA A 249 0.52 -19.46 2.53
C ALA A 249 0.37 -19.36 1.00
N VAL A 250 1.44 -18.97 0.30
CA VAL A 250 1.48 -18.81 -1.16
C VAL A 250 2.71 -19.50 -1.77
N GLU A 251 3.27 -20.49 -1.08
CA GLU A 251 4.48 -21.18 -1.52
C GLU A 251 4.32 -21.81 -2.91
N ASP A 252 3.15 -22.39 -3.19
CA ASP A 252 2.83 -22.98 -4.50
C ASP A 252 2.68 -21.93 -5.63
N LEU A 253 2.56 -20.66 -5.28
CA LEU A 253 2.43 -19.53 -6.23
C LEU A 253 3.76 -18.80 -6.46
N VAL A 254 4.80 -19.13 -5.71
CA VAL A 254 6.12 -18.52 -5.82
C VAL A 254 7.15 -19.56 -6.23
N LYS A 255 7.71 -19.41 -7.42
CA LYS A 255 8.81 -20.25 -7.89
C LYS A 255 10.14 -19.58 -7.56
N ILE A 256 11.03 -20.32 -6.90
CA ILE A 256 12.42 -19.90 -6.64
C ILE A 256 13.34 -20.75 -7.51
N GLU A 257 14.19 -20.12 -8.31
CA GLU A 257 15.28 -20.77 -9.07
C GLU A 257 16.63 -20.28 -8.54
N GLY A 258 17.66 -21.15 -8.55
CA GLY A 258 18.96 -20.84 -7.96
C GLY A 258 19.00 -21.13 -6.46
N ASP A 259 19.56 -20.21 -5.68
CA ASP A 259 19.72 -20.30 -4.23
C ASP A 259 18.35 -20.22 -3.52
N GLN A 260 17.88 -21.38 -3.05
CA GLN A 260 16.58 -21.54 -2.37
C GLN A 260 16.55 -20.85 -1.01
N ASP A 261 17.67 -20.89 -0.27
CA ASP A 261 17.75 -20.34 1.08
C ASP A 261 17.71 -18.81 1.01
N LEU A 262 18.43 -18.22 0.05
CA LEU A 262 18.37 -16.79 -0.22
C LEU A 262 16.95 -16.35 -0.65
N GLY A 263 16.31 -17.09 -1.55
CA GLY A 263 14.94 -16.80 -1.98
C GLY A 263 13.93 -16.84 -0.82
N ALA A 264 14.03 -17.85 0.04
CA ALA A 264 13.18 -17.97 1.23
C ALA A 264 13.41 -16.83 2.24
N GLU A 265 14.67 -16.44 2.44
CA GLU A 265 15.02 -15.34 3.35
C GLU A 265 14.53 -13.98 2.83
N ILE A 266 14.59 -13.75 1.52
CA ILE A 266 13.98 -12.58 0.87
C ILE A 266 12.47 -12.55 1.14
N LEU A 267 11.77 -13.67 0.92
CA LEU A 267 10.33 -13.75 1.14
C LEU A 267 9.95 -13.53 2.62
N ARG A 268 10.81 -13.92 3.56
CA ARG A 268 10.62 -13.67 5.00
C ARG A 268 10.67 -12.18 5.36
N HIS A 269 11.43 -11.40 4.60
CA HIS A 269 11.63 -9.95 4.78
C HIS A 269 10.89 -9.08 3.75
N PHE A 270 10.03 -9.68 2.92
CA PHE A 270 9.51 -9.02 1.73
C PHE A 270 8.50 -7.90 2.01
N ALA A 271 7.84 -7.92 3.17
CA ALA A 271 6.91 -6.88 3.55
C ALA A 271 7.65 -5.54 3.79
N VAL A 272 7.38 -4.55 2.94
CA VAL A 272 8.05 -3.22 2.96
C VAL A 272 7.15 -2.10 3.46
N THR A 273 5.86 -2.37 3.68
CA THR A 273 4.92 -1.40 4.25
C THR A 273 5.03 -1.36 5.79
N PRO A 274 4.91 -0.18 6.43
CA PRO A 274 4.94 -0.03 7.89
C PRO A 274 3.82 -0.74 8.67
#